data_AF-A0A7Y0WK40-F1
#
_entry.id   AF-A0A7Y0WK40-F1
#
_cell.length_a   1.000
_cell.length_b   1.000
_cell.length_c   1.000
_cell.angle_alpha   90.00
_cell.angle_beta   90.00
_cell.angle_gamma   90.00
#
_symmetry.space_group_name_H-M   'P 1'
#
loop_
_entity.id
_entity.type
_entity.pdbx_description
1 polymer ?
#
loop_
_entity_poly.entity_id
_entity_poly.type
_entity_poly.pdbx_seq_one_letter_code
_entity_poly.pdbx_strand_id
1 'polypeptide(L)'
;MSQHYVKVYHAQSSCLVRVQLGWDRPLQGFYMVVEKDGEEGLDEFDEGIVYSNLDDVGHPSDLAHFKAIASKLSIQIPDVMWRAAYLDSQHNTIDNRVFYNLDGDLVSPF
;
A
#
# COMPACT_ATOMS: atom_id res chain seq x y z
N MET A 1 -8.45 -6.90 8.76
CA MET A 1 -7.40 -5.98 8.30
C MET A 1 -7.97 -4.59 8.06
N SER A 2 -7.23 -3.54 8.39
CA SER A 2 -7.45 -2.21 7.80
C SER A 2 -6.69 -2.11 6.47
N GLN A 3 -7.20 -1.32 5.55
CA GLN A 3 -6.70 -1.17 4.18
C GLN A 3 -6.70 0.31 3.83
N HIS A 4 -5.53 0.86 3.58
CA HIS A 4 -5.37 2.19 3.03
C HIS A 4 -4.89 2.05 1.60
N TYR A 5 -5.44 2.86 0.70
CA TYR A 5 -5.11 2.85 -0.72
C TYR A 5 -4.63 4.23 -1.14
N VAL A 6 -3.62 4.30 -1.99
CA VAL A 6 -3.19 5.55 -2.64
C VAL A 6 -2.76 5.26 -4.07
N LYS A 7 -3.18 6.12 -5.01
CA LYS A 7 -2.68 6.10 -6.39
C LYS A 7 -1.52 7.08 -6.51
N VAL A 8 -0.39 6.58 -6.99
CA VAL A 8 0.86 7.31 -7.07
C VAL A 8 1.54 7.03 -8.39
N TYR A 9 2.23 8.02 -8.94
CA TYR A 9 3.00 7.82 -10.17
C TYR A 9 4.33 7.15 -9.85
N HIS A 10 4.62 6.06 -10.54
CA HIS A 10 5.91 5.39 -10.45
C HIS A 10 6.95 6.19 -11.23
N ALA A 11 7.87 6.85 -10.51
CA ALA A 11 8.84 7.77 -11.10
C ALA A 11 9.73 7.11 -12.17
N GLN A 12 10.01 5.81 -12.08
CA GLN A 12 10.85 5.10 -13.05
C GLN A 12 10.09 4.58 -14.29
N SER A 13 8.78 4.35 -14.19
CA SER A 13 8.01 3.73 -15.29
C SER A 13 6.97 4.65 -15.91
N SER A 14 6.76 5.85 -15.35
CA SER A 14 5.71 6.79 -15.76
C SER A 14 4.30 6.16 -15.79
N CYS A 15 4.12 5.05 -15.08
CA CYS A 15 2.83 4.38 -14.91
C CYS A 15 2.22 4.81 -13.58
N LEU A 16 0.89 4.85 -13.54
CA LEU A 16 0.20 4.97 -12.28
C LEU A 16 0.28 3.61 -11.57
N VAL A 17 0.62 3.62 -10.29
CA VAL A 17 0.63 2.45 -9.44
C VAL A 17 -0.27 2.73 -8.24
N ARG A 18 -0.95 1.69 -7.78
CA ARG A 18 -1.76 1.73 -6.59
C ARG A 18 -0.98 1.04 -5.48
N VAL A 19 -0.87 1.74 -4.36
CA VAL A 19 -0.27 1.21 -3.15
C VAL A 19 -1.37 0.93 -2.17
N GLN A 20 -1.39 -0.30 -1.66
CA GLN A 20 -2.19 -0.72 -0.52
C GLN A 20 -1.27 -0.90 0.69
N LEU A 21 -1.57 -0.19 1.78
CA LEU A 21 -0.88 -0.33 3.07
C LEU A 21 -1.92 -0.62 4.14
N GLY A 22 -1.64 -1.52 5.07
CA GLY A 22 -2.58 -1.75 6.16
C GLY A 22 -2.01 -2.54 7.31
N TRP A 23 -2.87 -2.74 8.31
CA TRP A 23 -2.59 -3.59 9.46
C TRP A 23 -3.46 -4.85 9.38
N ASP A 24 -2.82 -6.00 9.53
CA ASP A 24 -3.50 -7.27 9.68
C ASP A 24 -3.51 -7.71 11.16
N ARG A 25 -4.72 -7.78 11.73
CA ARG A 25 -4.96 -8.16 13.12
C ARG A 25 -4.63 -9.64 13.40
N PRO A 26 -5.07 -10.63 12.61
CA PRO A 26 -4.73 -12.03 12.89
C PRO A 26 -3.23 -12.32 12.79
N LEU A 27 -2.50 -11.64 11.89
CA LEU A 27 -1.06 -11.80 11.73
C LEU A 27 -0.23 -10.81 12.59
N GLN A 28 -0.91 -9.89 13.29
CA GLN A 28 -0.33 -8.82 14.11
C GLN A 28 0.86 -8.12 13.42
N GLY A 29 0.66 -7.80 12.14
CA GLY A 29 1.72 -7.24 11.32
C GLY A 29 1.19 -6.28 10.27
N PHE A 30 2.08 -5.41 9.81
CA PHE A 30 1.80 -4.52 8.71
C PHE A 30 2.01 -5.27 7.39
N TYR A 31 1.28 -4.85 6.37
CA TYR A 31 1.47 -5.34 5.02
C TYR A 31 1.42 -4.19 4.03
N MET A 32 2.16 -4.35 2.94
CA MET A 32 2.17 -3.42 1.82
C MET A 32 2.12 -4.21 0.52
N VAL A 33 1.26 -3.77 -0.38
CA VAL A 33 1.13 -4.28 -1.74
C VAL A 33 1.19 -3.08 -2.68
N VAL A 34 1.91 -3.22 -3.77
CA VAL A 34 2.02 -2.24 -4.83
C VAL A 34 1.65 -2.94 -6.12
N GLU A 35 0.58 -2.46 -6.75
CA GLU A 35 0.02 -2.98 -7.99
C GLU A 35 0.10 -1.87 -9.06
N LYS A 36 0.39 -2.22 -10.32
CA LYS A 36 0.31 -1.27 -11.42
C LYS A 36 -1.15 -0.98 -11.72
N ASP A 37 -1.51 0.29 -11.77
CA ASP A 37 -2.80 0.74 -12.29
C ASP A 37 -2.67 0.74 -13.83
N GLY A 38 -2.66 -0.47 -14.38
CA GLY A 38 -2.57 -0.73 -15.81
C GLY A 38 -3.97 -0.84 -16.40
N GLU A 39 -4.20 -0.12 -17.49
CA GLU A 39 -5.42 -0.14 -18.29
C GLU A 39 -5.92 -1.59 -18.53
N GLU A 40 -7.24 -1.78 -18.46
CA GLU A 40 -7.91 -3.05 -18.76
C GLU A 40 -7.42 -3.62 -20.09
N GLY A 41 -6.42 -4.52 -20.08
CA GLY A 41 -5.88 -5.08 -21.32
C GLY A 41 -4.41 -5.52 -21.35
N LEU A 42 -3.64 -5.41 -20.26
CA LEU A 42 -2.35 -6.10 -20.19
C LEU A 42 -2.58 -7.54 -19.69
N ASP A 43 -2.36 -8.49 -20.60
CA ASP A 43 -2.43 -9.95 -20.49
C ASP A 43 -2.62 -10.52 -19.08
N GLU A 44 -3.64 -11.40 -18.96
CA GLU A 44 -4.10 -12.20 -17.82
C GLU A 44 -3.02 -13.11 -17.15
N PHE A 45 -1.73 -12.91 -17.45
CA PHE A 45 -0.61 -13.74 -17.01
C PHE A 45 0.56 -13.01 -16.34
N ASP A 46 0.60 -11.67 -16.34
CA ASP A 46 1.56 -10.90 -15.54
C ASP A 46 0.76 -10.14 -14.48
N GLU A 47 0.71 -10.67 -13.26
CA GLU A 47 -0.22 -10.23 -12.19
C GLU A 47 -0.18 -8.74 -11.82
N GLY A 48 0.60 -7.90 -12.49
CA GLY A 48 0.60 -6.45 -12.28
C GLY A 48 1.13 -6.04 -10.89
N ILE A 49 1.52 -6.99 -10.06
CA ILE A 49 2.06 -6.79 -8.72
C ILE A 49 3.51 -6.34 -8.87
N VAL A 50 3.77 -5.07 -8.61
CA VAL A 50 5.13 -4.50 -8.53
C VAL A 50 5.84 -5.02 -7.28
N TYR A 51 5.10 -5.15 -6.19
CA TYR A 51 5.61 -5.62 -4.91
C TYR A 51 4.46 -6.13 -4.04
N SER A 52 4.65 -7.27 -3.38
CA SER A 52 3.72 -7.75 -2.35
C SER A 52 4.51 -8.37 -1.22
N ASN A 53 4.39 -7.80 -0.01
CA ASN A 53 4.94 -8.43 1.18
C ASN A 53 4.07 -9.59 1.70
N LEU A 54 2.88 -9.80 1.13
CA LEU A 54 2.04 -10.93 1.54
C LEU A 54 2.60 -12.28 1.05
N ASP A 55 3.43 -12.26 0.01
CA ASP A 55 4.11 -13.43 -0.54
C ASP A 55 5.47 -13.70 0.13
N ASP A 56 6.03 -12.71 0.82
CA ASP A 56 7.33 -12.82 1.50
C ASP A 56 7.16 -13.40 2.93
N VAL A 57 8.18 -14.11 3.41
CA VAL A 57 8.13 -14.84 4.69
C VAL A 57 8.26 -13.86 5.86
N GLY A 58 7.15 -13.25 6.24
CA GLY A 58 7.01 -12.48 7.47
C GLY A 58 6.19 -11.22 7.27
N HIS A 59 5.28 -10.97 8.22
CA HIS A 59 4.60 -9.69 8.33
C HIS A 59 5.45 -8.81 9.27
N PRO A 60 6.29 -7.91 8.75
CA PRO A 60 7.12 -7.10 9.61
C PRO A 60 6.22 -6.25 10.51
N SER A 61 6.55 -6.26 11.80
CA SER A 61 5.84 -5.49 12.82
C SER A 61 6.16 -3.99 12.75
N ASP A 62 7.01 -3.58 11.79
CA ASP A 62 7.55 -2.22 11.72
C ASP A 62 7.37 -1.60 10.33
N LEU A 63 6.90 -0.35 10.30
CA LEU A 63 6.71 0.42 9.08
C LEU A 63 8.04 0.85 8.42
N ALA A 64 9.16 0.81 9.16
CA ALA A 64 10.47 1.17 8.63
C ALA A 64 10.88 0.29 7.43
N HIS A 65 10.52 -0.99 7.45
CA HIS A 65 10.77 -1.92 6.33
C HIS A 65 10.08 -1.43 5.05
N PHE A 66 8.79 -1.11 5.16
CA PHE A 66 7.97 -0.65 4.03
C PHE A 66 8.41 0.72 3.51
N LYS A 67 8.85 1.63 4.38
CA LYS A 67 9.43 2.91 3.96
C LYS A 67 10.68 2.72 3.10
N ALA A 68 11.55 1.77 3.48
CA ALA A 68 12.74 1.45 2.69
C ALA A 68 12.36 0.85 1.32
N ILE A 69 11.34 -0.03 1.27
CA ILE A 69 10.84 -0.58 0.00
C ILE A 69 10.22 0.51 -0.88
N ALA A 70 9.35 1.36 -0.34
CA ALA A 70 8.74 2.47 -1.09
C ALA A 70 9.82 3.40 -1.67
N SER A 71 10.87 3.70 -0.89
CA SER A 71 12.01 4.49 -1.37
C SER A 71 12.80 3.77 -2.46
N LYS A 72 13.00 2.44 -2.36
CA LYS A 72 13.66 1.64 -3.42
C LYS A 72 12.84 1.62 -4.71
N LEU A 73 11.52 1.49 -4.58
CA LEU A 73 10.58 1.53 -5.70
C LEU A 73 10.39 2.95 -6.26
N SER A 74 11.02 3.98 -5.66
CA SER A 74 10.84 5.38 -6.06
C SER A 74 9.36 5.81 -6.02
N ILE A 75 8.63 5.32 -5.02
CA ILE A 75 7.21 5.62 -4.78
C ILE A 75 7.09 6.54 -3.57
N GLN A 76 6.36 7.63 -3.73
CA GLN A 76 6.07 8.56 -2.63
C GLN A 76 4.70 8.25 -2.02
N ILE A 77 4.73 7.59 -0.86
CA ILE A 77 3.54 7.31 -0.05
C ILE A 77 3.38 8.45 0.95
N PRO A 78 2.20 9.10 1.05
CA PRO A 78 2.00 10.23 1.93
C PRO A 78 2.07 9.84 3.42
N ASP A 79 2.68 10.71 4.23
CA ASP A 79 2.88 10.53 5.69
C ASP A 79 1.60 10.20 6.46
N VAL A 80 0.46 10.72 6.02
CA VAL A 80 -0.84 10.45 6.62
C VAL A 80 -1.20 8.96 6.58
N MET A 81 -0.83 8.26 5.51
CA MET A 81 -1.16 6.84 5.33
C MET A 81 -0.34 5.98 6.27
N TRP A 82 0.95 6.31 6.45
CA TRP A 82 1.82 5.67 7.43
C TRP A 82 1.31 5.84 8.86
N ARG A 83 0.89 7.06 9.20
CA ARG A 83 0.32 7.36 10.53
C ARG A 83 -1.02 6.64 10.74
N ALA A 84 -1.88 6.61 9.73
CA ALA A 84 -3.17 5.92 9.78
C ALA A 84 -2.98 4.41 10.04
N ALA A 85 -2.09 3.75 9.30
CA ALA A 85 -1.79 2.34 9.51
C ALA A 85 -1.24 2.10 10.92
N TYR A 86 -0.33 2.95 11.40
CA TYR A 86 0.21 2.86 12.76
C TYR A 86 -0.88 2.99 13.84
N LEU A 87 -1.79 3.95 13.68
CA LEU A 87 -2.93 4.13 14.59
C LEU A 87 -3.86 2.91 14.55
N ASP A 88 -4.14 2.35 13.37
CA ASP A 88 -4.96 1.14 13.23
C ASP A 88 -4.33 -0.07 13.93
N SER A 89 -3.00 -0.18 13.93
CA SER A 89 -2.27 -1.17 14.73
C SER A 89 -2.48 -0.97 16.23
N GLN A 90 -2.40 0.27 16.73
CA GLN A 90 -2.64 0.58 18.15
C GLN A 90 -4.09 0.31 18.58
N HIS A 91 -5.06 0.62 17.70
CA HIS A 91 -6.49 0.48 17.98
C HIS A 91 -7.05 -0.91 17.63
N ASN A 92 -6.26 -1.80 17.01
CA ASN A 92 -6.72 -3.07 16.46
C ASN A 92 -7.93 -2.91 15.52
N THR A 93 -7.94 -1.83 14.75
CA THR A 93 -9.01 -1.54 13.80
C THR A 93 -9.09 -2.64 12.74
N ILE A 94 -10.30 -3.10 12.46
CA ILE A 94 -10.60 -4.05 11.40
C ILE A 94 -11.68 -3.48 10.49
N ASP A 95 -11.65 -3.86 9.21
CA ASP A 95 -12.65 -3.48 8.21
C ASP A 95 -12.69 -1.97 7.87
N ASN A 96 -11.58 -1.26 8.10
CA ASN A 96 -11.43 0.13 7.70
C ASN A 96 -10.81 0.20 6.30
N ARG A 97 -11.51 0.79 5.33
CA ARG A 97 -10.99 1.01 3.97
C ARG A 97 -10.97 2.50 3.67
N VAL A 98 -9.78 3.02 3.38
CA VAL A 98 -9.58 4.46 3.18
C VAL A 98 -8.77 4.69 1.92
N PHE A 99 -9.19 5.65 1.10
CA PHE A 99 -8.51 5.99 -0.15
C PHE A 99 -7.94 7.40 -0.02
N TYR A 100 -6.68 7.54 -0.40
CA TYR A 100 -5.91 8.77 -0.33
C TYR A 100 -5.47 9.20 -1.74
N ASN A 101 -5.31 10.50 -1.94
CA ASN A 101 -4.55 11.05 -3.06
C ASN A 101 -3.06 11.24 -2.67
N LEU A 102 -2.26 11.75 -3.61
CA LEU A 102 -0.85 12.07 -3.41
C LEU A 102 -0.61 13.16 -2.35
N ASP A 103 -1.55 14.10 -2.19
CA ASP A 103 -1.51 15.14 -1.16
C ASP A 103 -1.84 14.60 0.26
N GLY A 104 -2.38 13.38 0.35
CA GLY A 104 -2.84 12.78 1.60
C GLY A 104 -4.29 13.15 1.98
N ASP A 105 -5.04 13.77 1.08
CA ASP A 105 -6.47 13.97 1.25
C ASP A 105 -7.25 12.69 1.00
N LEU A 106 -8.36 12.56 1.72
CA LEU A 106 -9.30 11.46 1.58
C LEU A 106 -10.09 11.62 0.29
N VAL A 107 -10.09 10.57 -0.53
CA VAL A 107 -10.84 10.53 -1.79
C VAL A 107 -11.88 9.41 -1.76
N SER A 108 -12.81 9.47 -2.71
CA SER A 108 -13.76 8.38 -2.92
C SER A 108 -13.03 7.12 -3.41
N PRO A 109 -13.57 5.92 -3.09
CA PRO A 109 -13.06 4.68 -3.67
C PRO A 109 -13.06 4.77 -5.19
N PHE A 110 -11.96 4.35 -5.82
CA PHE A 110 -11.81 4.24 -7.26
C PHE A 110 -11.95 2.79 -7.72
#